data_AF-A0A974B0J0-F1
#
_entry.id   AF-A0A974B0J0-F1
#
_cell.length_a   1.000
_cell.length_b   1.000
_cell.length_c   1.000
_cell.angle_alpha   90.00
_cell.angle_beta   90.00
_cell.angle_gamma   90.00
#
_symmetry.space_group_name_H-M   'P 1'
#
loop_
_entity.id
_entity.type
_entity.pdbx_description
1 polymer ?
#
loop_
_entity_poly.entity_id
_entity_poly.type
_entity_poly.pdbx_seq_one_letter_code
_entity_poly.pdbx_strand_id
1 'polypeptide(L)'
;MALLTPYGNLPYPQPSDAADVPQHIQSLAEAVDGRTVLRFTDAATRDAKVVAPVAGMVAWLSNPGRLYHYTGTHWALVAPGPVHKASTVTGTTTSTSYVETLTGSTGDPTAVAFAAPPSGTVLVTVGARANSSAATAAFVSANVRLGTTLTLAAADARAAIVSGTNQCSGSTQFQVSGLTAAGAYTATLAYKSAATTSTATFTNRFVTVTPVM
;
A
#
# COMPACT_ATOMS: atom_id res chain seq x y z
N MET A 1 -1.92 36.56 -30.00
CA MET A 1 -1.96 35.66 -28.82
C MET A 1 -2.69 34.40 -29.29
N ALA A 2 -2.07 33.22 -29.20
CA ALA A 2 -2.67 32.00 -29.75
C ALA A 2 -4.02 31.70 -29.08
N LEU A 3 -5.05 31.39 -29.87
CA LEU A 3 -6.34 30.97 -29.32
C LEU A 3 -6.24 29.52 -28.84
N LEU A 4 -7.00 29.22 -27.78
CA LEU A 4 -6.93 27.96 -27.06
C LEU A 4 -8.28 27.23 -27.11
N THR A 5 -8.25 25.90 -27.21
CA THR A 5 -9.48 25.11 -27.08
C THR A 5 -10.07 25.27 -25.67
N PRO A 6 -11.40 25.32 -25.53
CA PRO A 6 -12.05 25.69 -24.26
C PRO A 6 -11.84 24.69 -23.12
N TYR A 7 -11.63 23.41 -23.42
CA TYR A 7 -11.44 22.36 -22.42
C TYR A 7 -9.99 21.93 -22.28
N GLY A 8 -9.29 21.85 -23.42
CA GLY A 8 -7.93 21.35 -23.47
C GLY A 8 -6.90 22.44 -23.23
N ASN A 9 -7.21 23.73 -23.47
CA ASN A 9 -6.20 24.76 -23.65
C ASN A 9 -5.13 24.34 -24.68
N LEU A 10 -5.55 23.72 -25.79
CA LEU A 10 -4.67 23.36 -26.91
C LEU A 10 -4.58 24.54 -27.88
N PRO A 11 -3.39 24.91 -28.36
CA PRO A 11 -3.25 25.94 -29.39
C PRO A 11 -3.92 25.47 -30.68
N TYR A 12 -4.66 26.36 -31.35
CA TYR A 12 -5.19 26.07 -32.67
C TYR A 12 -5.08 27.29 -33.60
N PRO A 13 -4.72 27.07 -34.90
CA PRO A 13 -4.49 28.17 -35.84
C PRO A 13 -5.73 29.06 -36.06
N GLN A 14 -5.49 30.37 -36.14
CA GLN A 14 -6.47 31.39 -36.54
C GLN A 14 -6.21 31.88 -37.97
N PRO A 15 -7.25 32.38 -38.67
CA PRO A 15 -7.08 33.05 -39.97
C PRO A 15 -6.12 34.26 -39.92
N SER A 16 -5.92 34.86 -38.74
CA SER A 16 -5.02 36.00 -38.51
C SER A 16 -3.57 35.60 -38.20
N ASP A 17 -3.28 34.32 -38.00
CA ASP A 17 -1.93 33.86 -37.67
C ASP A 17 -1.03 33.87 -38.91
N ALA A 18 0.29 33.93 -38.70
CA ALA A 18 1.25 33.81 -39.79
C ALA A 18 1.12 32.43 -40.46
N ALA A 19 1.37 32.37 -41.78
CA ALA A 19 1.32 31.12 -42.54
C ALA A 19 2.56 30.24 -42.27
N ASP A 20 2.70 29.73 -41.04
CA ASP A 20 3.77 28.83 -40.61
C ASP A 20 3.17 27.52 -40.08
N VAL A 21 2.84 26.63 -41.02
CA VAL A 21 2.27 25.31 -40.70
C VAL A 21 3.20 24.46 -39.84
N PRO A 22 4.53 24.38 -40.10
CA PRO A 22 5.46 23.69 -39.22
C PRO A 22 5.38 24.15 -37.76
N GLN A 23 5.40 25.47 -37.51
CA GLN A 23 5.32 26.01 -36.16
C GLN A 23 3.99 25.65 -35.48
N HIS A 24 2.87 25.78 -36.19
CA HIS A 24 1.56 25.46 -35.65
C HIS A 24 1.42 23.98 -35.25
N ILE A 25 1.93 23.07 -36.08
CA ILE A 25 1.93 21.63 -35.78
C ILE A 25 2.86 21.33 -34.60
N GLN A 26 4.04 21.94 -34.54
CA GLN A 26 4.96 21.77 -33.42
C GLN A 26 4.32 22.19 -32.09
N SER A 27 3.74 23.39 -32.01
CA SER A 27 3.11 23.89 -30.78
C SER A 27 1.93 23.02 -30.33
N LEU A 28 1.14 22.48 -31.27
CA LEU A 28 0.08 21.53 -30.94
C LEU A 28 0.66 20.21 -30.42
N ALA A 29 1.69 19.66 -31.07
CA ALA A 29 2.32 18.42 -30.67
C ALA A 29 2.89 18.53 -29.25
N GLU A 30 3.62 19.60 -28.94
CA GLU A 30 4.14 19.88 -27.59
C GLU A 30 3.02 20.00 -26.55
N ALA A 31 1.91 20.66 -26.90
CA ALA A 31 0.76 20.82 -26.00
C ALA A 31 -0.04 19.53 -25.78
N VAL A 32 -0.05 18.60 -26.75
CA VAL A 32 -0.70 17.29 -26.63
C VAL A 32 0.17 16.32 -25.85
N ASP A 33 1.50 16.33 -26.06
CA ASP A 33 2.43 15.37 -25.47
C ASP A 33 2.29 15.30 -23.94
N GLY A 34 2.24 16.45 -23.26
CA GLY A 34 2.05 16.54 -21.81
C GLY A 34 0.65 16.16 -21.29
N ARG A 35 -0.32 15.92 -22.17
CA ARG A 35 -1.72 15.58 -21.84
C ARG A 35 -2.10 14.15 -22.22
N THR A 36 -1.21 13.43 -22.89
CA THR A 36 -1.40 12.00 -23.19
C THR A 36 -0.91 11.13 -22.04
N VAL A 37 -1.43 9.90 -21.96
CA VAL A 37 -0.86 8.89 -21.07
C VAL A 37 0.47 8.43 -21.66
N LEU A 38 1.56 8.94 -21.07
CA LEU A 38 2.91 8.55 -21.44
C LEU A 38 3.14 7.07 -21.14
N ARG A 39 3.89 6.36 -21.97
CA ARG A 39 4.13 4.91 -21.81
C ARG A 39 5.62 4.63 -21.71
N PHE A 40 6.02 3.96 -20.64
CA PHE A 40 7.42 3.60 -20.40
C PHE A 40 7.54 2.13 -20.00
N THR A 41 8.72 1.55 -20.24
CA THR A 41 9.02 0.18 -19.80
C THR A 41 8.99 0.08 -18.29
N ASP A 42 9.65 1.01 -17.60
CA ASP A 42 9.79 1.05 -16.15
C ASP A 42 9.96 2.50 -15.63
N ALA A 43 10.10 2.63 -14.31
CA ALA A 43 10.25 3.92 -13.65
C ALA A 43 11.56 4.63 -14.06
N ALA A 44 12.67 3.90 -14.19
CA ALA A 44 13.96 4.49 -14.57
C ALA A 44 13.91 5.13 -15.97
N THR A 45 13.27 4.44 -16.92
CA THR A 45 13.07 4.94 -18.27
C THR A 45 12.19 6.19 -18.28
N ARG A 46 11.10 6.19 -17.50
CA ARG A 46 10.25 7.37 -17.32
C ARG A 46 11.05 8.54 -16.77
N ASP A 47 11.76 8.33 -15.66
CA ASP A 47 12.45 9.41 -14.93
C ASP A 47 13.61 10.00 -15.75
N ALA A 48 14.24 9.20 -16.63
CA ALA A 48 15.24 9.68 -17.58
C ALA A 48 14.64 10.53 -18.73
N LYS A 49 13.39 10.28 -19.11
CA LYS A 49 12.71 10.99 -20.22
C LYS A 49 11.90 12.18 -19.74
N VAL A 50 11.32 12.11 -18.55
CA VAL A 50 10.47 13.14 -17.95
C VAL A 50 11.26 13.84 -16.84
N VAL A 51 12.13 14.76 -17.23
CA VAL A 51 13.04 15.46 -16.30
C VAL A 51 12.37 16.61 -15.53
N ALA A 52 11.22 17.11 -16.01
CA ALA A 52 10.45 18.19 -15.39
C ALA A 52 8.95 17.84 -15.35
N PRO A 53 8.54 16.83 -14.57
CA PRO A 53 7.14 16.44 -14.47
C PRO A 53 6.30 17.54 -13.79
N VAL A 54 5.06 17.71 -14.27
CA VAL A 54 4.08 18.63 -13.70
C VAL A 54 2.99 17.87 -12.94
N ALA A 55 2.45 18.47 -11.89
CA ALA A 55 1.39 17.85 -11.10
C ALA A 55 0.19 17.46 -11.99
N GLY A 56 -0.33 16.25 -11.79
CA GLY A 56 -1.43 15.69 -12.59
C GLY A 56 -0.99 14.97 -13.88
N MET A 57 0.29 15.03 -14.26
CA MET A 57 0.81 14.23 -15.38
C MET A 57 0.63 12.73 -15.11
N VAL A 58 0.25 11.96 -16.12
CA VAL A 58 -0.04 10.51 -16.02
C VAL A 58 0.89 9.67 -16.90
N ALA A 59 1.31 8.51 -16.38
CA ALA A 59 2.18 7.59 -17.08
C ALA A 59 1.82 6.12 -16.79
N TRP A 60 1.79 5.30 -17.84
CA TRP A 60 1.71 3.85 -17.76
C TRP A 60 3.10 3.24 -17.74
N LEU A 61 3.37 2.36 -16.77
CA LEU A 61 4.58 1.55 -16.72
C LEU A 61 4.25 0.11 -17.09
N SER A 62 4.84 -0.42 -18.16
CA SER A 62 4.63 -1.81 -18.60
C SER A 62 5.16 -2.84 -17.60
N ASN A 63 6.23 -2.48 -16.88
CA ASN A 63 6.71 -3.18 -15.71
C ASN A 63 6.65 -2.20 -14.52
N PRO A 64 5.74 -2.36 -13.54
CA PRO A 64 4.99 -3.58 -13.19
C PRO A 64 3.56 -3.69 -13.78
N GLY A 65 3.20 -2.93 -14.82
CA GLY A 65 1.87 -2.97 -15.43
C GLY A 65 0.84 -2.12 -14.68
N ARG A 66 1.17 -0.85 -14.40
CA ARG A 66 0.33 0.04 -13.58
C ARG A 66 0.35 1.48 -14.08
N LEU A 67 -0.75 2.20 -13.80
CA LEU A 67 -0.89 3.63 -14.07
C LEU A 67 -0.44 4.46 -12.87
N TYR A 68 0.40 5.46 -13.14
CA TYR A 68 0.93 6.41 -12.18
C TYR A 68 0.51 7.84 -12.54
N HIS A 69 0.42 8.70 -11.53
CA HIS A 69 0.29 10.14 -11.70
C HIS A 69 1.38 10.86 -10.89
N TYR A 70 1.82 12.02 -11.36
CA TYR A 70 2.75 12.85 -10.62
C TYR A 70 2.00 13.77 -9.66
N THR A 71 2.34 13.71 -8.37
CA THR A 71 1.68 14.48 -7.29
C THR A 71 2.17 15.91 -7.17
N GLY A 72 3.20 16.29 -7.94
CA GLY A 72 3.97 17.53 -7.77
C GLY A 72 5.32 17.30 -7.10
N THR A 73 5.49 16.20 -6.36
CA THR A 73 6.75 15.85 -5.68
C THR A 73 7.28 14.46 -6.03
N HIS A 74 6.39 13.52 -6.36
CA HIS A 74 6.77 12.15 -6.71
C HIS A 74 5.69 11.49 -7.58
N TRP A 75 6.03 10.39 -8.23
CA TRP A 75 5.08 9.56 -8.96
C TRP A 75 4.37 8.58 -8.03
N ALA A 76 3.04 8.68 -7.95
CA ALA A 76 2.18 7.82 -7.14
C ALA A 76 1.28 6.94 -8.03
N LEU A 77 0.88 5.77 -7.53
CA LEU A 77 -0.10 4.93 -8.21
C LEU A 77 -1.46 5.63 -8.25
N VAL A 78 -2.15 5.56 -9.39
CA VAL A 78 -3.52 6.11 -9.53
C VAL A 78 -4.53 5.32 -8.68
N ALA A 79 -4.39 3.99 -8.65
CA ALA A 79 -5.23 3.11 -7.85
C ALA A 79 -4.34 2.13 -7.07
N PRO A 80 -3.87 2.50 -5.87
CA PRO A 80 -3.09 1.59 -5.05
C PRO A 80 -4.00 0.46 -4.55
N GLY A 81 -3.73 -0.77 -5.00
CA GLY A 81 -4.45 -1.96 -4.55
C GLY A 81 -4.00 -2.45 -3.17
N PRO A 82 -4.74 -3.39 -2.54
CA PRO A 82 -4.34 -4.02 -1.30
C PRO A 82 -3.01 -4.76 -1.46
N VAL A 83 -2.20 -4.76 -0.41
CA VAL A 83 -1.06 -5.67 -0.29
C VAL A 83 -1.39 -6.74 0.73
N HIS A 84 -0.94 -7.97 0.49
CA HIS A 84 -1.31 -9.13 1.29
C HIS A 84 -0.13 -10.07 1.49
N LYS A 85 -0.01 -10.61 2.71
CA LYS A 85 0.87 -11.74 3.02
C LYS A 85 0.10 -12.75 3.88
N ALA A 86 0.19 -14.01 3.49
CA ALA A 86 -0.31 -15.13 4.27
C ALA A 86 0.78 -16.16 4.54
N SER A 87 0.60 -16.93 5.61
CA SER A 87 1.40 -18.09 5.99
C SER A 87 0.48 -19.21 6.43
N THR A 88 0.61 -20.38 5.80
CA THR A 88 -0.07 -21.62 6.18
C THR A 88 0.70 -22.41 7.24
N VAL A 89 1.92 -21.96 7.59
CA VAL A 89 2.77 -22.65 8.56
C VAL A 89 2.23 -22.41 9.96
N THR A 90 2.02 -23.50 10.69
CA THR A 90 1.58 -23.45 12.08
C THR A 90 2.71 -22.97 12.99
N GLY A 91 2.38 -22.14 13.96
CA GLY A 91 3.30 -21.72 15.00
C GLY A 91 2.61 -21.54 16.34
N THR A 92 3.40 -21.56 17.40
CA THR A 92 2.89 -21.42 18.78
C THR A 92 3.62 -20.36 19.58
N THR A 93 2.96 -19.86 20.63
CA THR A 93 3.57 -19.00 21.64
C THR A 93 2.85 -19.14 22.99
N THR A 94 3.61 -19.01 24.07
CA THR A 94 3.09 -18.85 25.45
C THR A 94 3.25 -17.42 25.96
N SER A 95 3.81 -16.52 25.14
CA SER A 95 4.07 -15.13 25.52
C SER A 95 2.77 -14.37 25.77
N THR A 96 2.69 -13.67 26.89
CA THR A 96 1.60 -12.73 27.20
C THR A 96 1.84 -11.33 26.63
N SER A 97 3.03 -11.08 26.09
CA SER A 97 3.35 -9.92 25.27
C SER A 97 3.34 -10.27 23.79
N TYR A 98 3.05 -9.29 22.94
CA TYR A 98 3.04 -9.49 21.49
C TYR A 98 4.43 -9.84 20.96
N VAL A 99 4.52 -10.97 20.25
CA VAL A 99 5.73 -11.44 19.55
C VAL A 99 5.46 -11.57 18.05
N GLU A 100 6.45 -11.27 17.21
CA GLU A 100 6.31 -11.27 15.73
C GLU A 100 6.75 -12.59 15.09
N THR A 101 7.35 -13.47 15.88
CA THR A 101 7.79 -14.81 15.47
C THR A 101 7.15 -15.85 16.35
N LEU A 102 6.66 -16.93 15.75
CA LEU A 102 6.13 -18.07 16.49
C LEU A 102 7.14 -19.21 16.55
N THR A 103 7.08 -19.97 17.64
CA THR A 103 7.86 -21.20 17.78
C THR A 103 7.38 -22.23 16.75
N GLY A 104 8.32 -22.88 16.05
CA GLY A 104 8.02 -23.90 15.05
C GLY A 104 7.53 -23.37 13.70
N SER A 105 7.39 -22.04 13.54
CA SER A 105 6.98 -21.43 12.28
C SER A 105 8.19 -21.03 11.43
N THR A 106 8.40 -21.72 10.31
CA THR A 106 9.37 -21.31 9.28
C THR A 106 8.80 -20.15 8.44
N GLY A 107 9.65 -19.16 8.12
CA GLY A 107 9.26 -18.00 7.30
C GLY A 107 8.59 -16.85 8.06
N ASP A 108 8.57 -16.90 9.39
CA ASP A 108 8.28 -15.71 10.21
C ASP A 108 9.49 -14.73 10.20
N PRO A 109 9.25 -13.42 10.38
CA PRO A 109 7.95 -12.79 10.64
C PRO A 109 7.05 -12.69 9.40
N THR A 110 5.75 -12.93 9.59
CA THR A 110 4.75 -12.72 8.53
C THR A 110 4.49 -11.21 8.37
N ALA A 111 5.12 -10.59 7.37
CA ALA A 111 5.08 -9.14 7.15
C ALA A 111 4.78 -8.77 5.68
N VAL A 112 4.17 -7.59 5.49
CA VAL A 112 3.90 -6.99 4.18
C VAL A 112 4.36 -5.54 4.15
N ALA A 113 5.07 -5.16 3.08
CA ALA A 113 5.48 -3.78 2.81
C ALA A 113 4.40 -3.04 2.02
N PHE A 114 4.20 -1.76 2.32
CA PHE A 114 3.30 -0.88 1.59
C PHE A 114 3.80 0.56 1.55
N ALA A 115 3.41 1.30 0.52
CA ALA A 115 3.55 2.75 0.49
C ALA A 115 2.27 3.38 1.04
N ALA A 116 2.39 4.31 1.99
CA ALA A 116 1.22 5.00 2.52
C ALA A 116 0.54 5.84 1.42
N PRO A 117 -0.80 5.77 1.28
CA PRO A 117 -1.52 6.55 0.28
C PRO A 117 -1.46 8.06 0.60
N PRO A 118 -1.80 8.92 -0.38
CA PRO A 118 -1.88 10.36 -0.16
C PRO A 118 -2.82 10.78 0.98
N SER A 119 -3.86 10.00 1.26
CA SER A 119 -4.78 10.20 2.39
C SER A 119 -4.13 10.00 3.78
N GLY A 120 -2.92 9.44 3.82
CA GLY A 120 -2.23 9.08 5.07
C GLY A 120 -2.95 8.00 5.87
N THR A 121 -3.88 7.26 5.25
CA THR A 121 -4.78 6.33 5.94
C THR A 121 -4.87 4.97 5.23
N VAL A 122 -4.80 3.90 6.00
CA VAL A 122 -5.00 2.51 5.53
C VAL A 122 -5.92 1.73 6.46
N LEU A 123 -6.55 0.68 5.94
CA LEU A 123 -7.18 -0.37 6.73
C LEU A 123 -6.23 -1.56 6.82
N VAL A 124 -5.96 -2.02 8.03
CA VAL A 124 -5.17 -3.23 8.29
C VAL A 124 -6.13 -4.32 8.70
N THR A 125 -6.14 -5.42 7.95
CA THR A 125 -6.89 -6.63 8.28
C THR A 125 -5.90 -7.72 8.68
N VAL A 126 -6.13 -8.32 9.83
CA VAL A 126 -5.35 -9.46 10.32
C VAL A 126 -6.27 -10.63 10.62
N GLY A 127 -5.75 -11.84 10.51
CA GLY A 127 -6.49 -13.02 10.92
C GLY A 127 -5.64 -14.26 11.00
N ALA A 128 -6.20 -15.28 11.64
CA ALA A 128 -5.62 -16.60 11.76
C ALA A 128 -6.73 -17.61 12.09
N ARG A 129 -6.46 -18.88 11.78
CA ARG A 129 -7.08 -19.99 12.50
C ARG A 129 -6.28 -20.23 13.78
N ALA A 130 -6.93 -20.12 14.92
CA ALA A 130 -6.26 -20.18 16.21
C ALA A 130 -7.03 -21.01 17.24
N ASN A 131 -6.32 -21.42 18.28
CA ASN A 131 -6.86 -21.99 19.50
C ASN A 131 -5.86 -21.80 20.65
N SER A 132 -6.30 -22.05 21.87
CA SER A 132 -5.45 -22.14 23.05
C SER A 132 -5.41 -23.58 23.57
N SER A 133 -4.35 -23.99 24.27
CA SER A 133 -4.29 -25.29 24.95
C SER A 133 -5.16 -25.35 26.23
N ALA A 134 -5.71 -24.23 26.68
CA ALA A 134 -6.60 -24.11 27.83
C ALA A 134 -7.79 -23.21 27.48
N ALA A 135 -8.76 -23.08 28.40
CA ALA A 135 -9.92 -22.18 28.25
C ALA A 135 -9.52 -20.70 28.39
N THR A 136 -8.59 -20.24 27.55
CA THR A 136 -8.04 -18.89 27.50
C THR A 136 -8.00 -18.37 26.06
N ALA A 137 -7.60 -17.11 25.84
CA ALA A 137 -7.62 -16.49 24.52
C ALA A 137 -6.25 -16.51 23.81
N ALA A 138 -6.31 -16.64 22.49
CA ALA A 138 -5.22 -16.41 21.56
C ALA A 138 -5.51 -15.11 20.78
N PHE A 139 -4.50 -14.25 20.65
CA PHE A 139 -4.63 -12.93 20.03
C PHE A 139 -3.69 -12.81 18.83
N VAL A 140 -4.19 -12.28 17.73
CA VAL A 140 -3.38 -11.84 16.59
C VAL A 140 -3.71 -10.38 16.25
N SER A 141 -2.68 -9.54 16.17
CA SER A 141 -2.76 -8.13 15.78
C SER A 141 -1.60 -7.82 14.82
N ALA A 142 -1.29 -6.54 14.57
CA ALA A 142 -0.14 -6.16 13.78
C ALA A 142 0.58 -4.93 14.35
N ASN A 143 1.91 -4.93 14.21
CA ASN A 143 2.75 -3.75 14.34
C ASN A 143 2.92 -3.09 12.96
N VAL A 144 2.89 -1.76 12.91
CA VAL A 144 3.17 -0.98 11.70
C VAL A 144 4.40 -0.11 11.94
N ARG A 145 5.39 -0.21 11.05
CA ARG A 145 6.65 0.54 11.15
C ARG A 145 6.93 1.37 9.91
N LEU A 146 7.53 2.54 10.10
CA LEU A 146 8.22 3.30 9.04
C LEU A 146 9.71 2.98 9.12
N GLY A 147 10.22 2.18 8.17
CA GLY A 147 11.53 1.56 8.33
C GLY A 147 11.59 0.73 9.62
N THR A 148 12.40 1.16 10.59
CA THR A 148 12.54 0.53 11.91
C THR A 148 11.69 1.19 13.00
N THR A 149 11.13 2.38 12.75
CA THR A 149 10.39 3.15 13.76
C THR A 149 8.97 2.61 13.90
N LEU A 150 8.56 2.30 15.13
CA LEU A 150 7.21 1.83 15.42
C LEU A 150 6.20 2.98 15.36
N THR A 151 5.36 2.96 14.33
CA THR A 151 4.29 3.94 14.12
C THR A 151 3.01 3.53 14.83
N LEU A 152 2.71 2.24 14.84
CA LEU A 152 1.59 1.67 15.56
C LEU A 152 1.97 0.32 16.15
N ALA A 153 1.82 0.19 17.46
CA ALA A 153 2.01 -1.08 18.16
C ALA A 153 0.77 -1.99 18.04
N ALA A 154 1.00 -3.30 18.04
CA ALA A 154 -0.01 -4.32 18.25
C ALA A 154 -0.69 -4.11 19.60
N ALA A 155 -2.01 -4.27 19.66
CA ALA A 155 -2.79 -4.08 20.88
C ALA A 155 -4.06 -4.92 20.85
N ASP A 156 -4.54 -5.31 22.03
CA ASP A 156 -5.74 -6.14 22.22
C ASP A 156 -6.99 -5.52 21.58
N ALA A 157 -7.13 -4.19 21.68
CA ALA A 157 -8.24 -3.44 21.08
C ALA A 157 -8.32 -3.55 19.54
N ARG A 158 -7.23 -4.01 18.89
CA ARG A 158 -7.09 -4.20 17.44
C ARG A 158 -6.73 -5.64 17.09
N ALA A 159 -7.01 -6.58 17.98
CA ALA A 159 -6.68 -7.98 17.78
C ALA A 159 -7.90 -8.77 17.29
N ALA A 160 -7.65 -9.75 16.43
CA ALA A 160 -8.58 -10.87 16.29
C ALA A 160 -8.34 -11.82 17.47
N ILE A 161 -9.41 -12.17 18.17
CA ILE A 161 -9.36 -12.92 19.41
C ILE A 161 -10.11 -14.23 19.20
N VAL A 162 -9.44 -15.33 19.51
CA VAL A 162 -10.07 -16.65 19.56
C VAL A 162 -9.91 -17.21 20.96
N SER A 163 -11.03 -17.47 21.63
CA SER A 163 -11.05 -18.01 22.99
C SER A 163 -11.42 -19.48 23.00
N GLY A 164 -10.70 -20.26 23.82
CA GLY A 164 -11.00 -21.66 24.08
C GLY A 164 -10.10 -22.63 23.34
N THR A 165 -10.40 -23.91 23.53
CA THR A 165 -9.57 -25.04 23.06
C THR A 165 -9.87 -25.46 21.63
N ASN A 166 -11.04 -25.11 21.12
CA ASN A 166 -11.45 -25.44 19.77
C ASN A 166 -10.76 -24.53 18.75
N GLN A 167 -10.42 -25.09 17.60
CA GLN A 167 -9.86 -24.32 16.50
C GLN A 167 -10.94 -23.50 15.80
N CYS A 168 -10.80 -22.18 15.83
CA CYS A 168 -11.68 -21.25 15.16
C CYS A 168 -10.88 -20.29 14.28
N SER A 169 -11.48 -19.85 13.17
CA SER A 169 -10.92 -18.77 12.36
C SER A 169 -11.47 -17.44 12.84
N GLY A 170 -10.59 -16.49 13.11
CA GLY A 170 -10.93 -15.13 13.51
C GLY A 170 -10.15 -14.11 12.69
N SER A 171 -10.80 -12.99 12.38
CA SER A 171 -10.16 -11.83 11.76
C SER A 171 -10.71 -10.54 12.37
N THR A 172 -9.93 -9.48 12.25
CA THR A 172 -10.35 -8.12 12.59
C THR A 172 -9.77 -7.15 11.58
N GLN A 173 -10.42 -5.99 11.45
CA GLN A 173 -9.97 -4.89 10.63
C GLN A 173 -9.95 -3.61 11.47
N PHE A 174 -8.90 -2.81 11.31
CA PHE A 174 -8.79 -1.53 11.99
C PHE A 174 -8.11 -0.50 11.08
N GLN A 175 -8.43 0.77 11.31
CA GLN A 175 -7.84 1.89 10.59
C GLN A 175 -6.51 2.30 11.23
N VAL A 176 -5.56 2.68 10.37
CA VAL A 176 -4.31 3.35 10.75
C VAL A 176 -4.25 4.66 9.99
N SER A 177 -4.19 5.77 10.71
CA SER A 177 -4.17 7.13 10.17
C SER A 177 -2.90 7.88 10.59
N GLY A 178 -2.67 9.05 10.00
CA GLY A 178 -1.49 9.89 10.31
C GLY A 178 -0.20 9.37 9.67
N LEU A 179 -0.30 8.52 8.64
CA LEU A 179 0.85 8.05 7.90
C LEU A 179 1.38 9.16 6.99
N THR A 180 2.70 9.26 6.87
CA THR A 180 3.33 10.17 5.92
C THR A 180 3.13 9.64 4.51
N ALA A 181 2.51 10.42 3.63
CA ALA A 181 2.25 10.04 2.24
C ALA A 181 3.54 9.56 1.55
N ALA A 182 3.43 8.48 0.77
CA ALA A 182 4.55 7.79 0.12
C ALA A 182 5.64 7.23 1.05
N GLY A 183 5.48 7.32 2.38
CA GLY A 183 6.35 6.64 3.33
C GLY A 183 6.30 5.12 3.12
N ALA A 184 7.46 4.48 3.21
CA ALA A 184 7.59 3.02 3.07
C ALA A 184 7.37 2.34 4.42
N TYR A 185 6.20 1.77 4.61
CA TYR A 185 5.80 1.11 5.84
C TYR A 185 5.80 -0.41 5.73
N THR A 186 5.93 -1.07 6.87
CA THR A 186 5.80 -2.53 7.00
C THR A 186 4.76 -2.85 8.06
N ALA A 187 3.74 -3.63 7.71
CA ALA A 187 2.81 -4.23 8.65
C ALA A 187 3.25 -5.67 8.95
N THR A 188 3.50 -5.98 10.22
CA THR A 188 4.00 -7.29 10.68
C THR A 188 3.00 -7.88 11.66
N LEU A 189 2.60 -9.13 11.44
CA LEU A 189 1.74 -9.81 12.39
C LEU A 189 2.42 -9.98 13.74
N ALA A 190 1.64 -9.84 14.80
CA ALA A 190 2.08 -10.06 16.16
C ALA A 190 1.06 -10.90 16.93
N TYR A 191 1.56 -11.79 17.77
CA TYR A 191 0.79 -12.83 18.44
C TYR A 191 1.00 -12.80 19.94
N LYS A 192 -0.04 -13.14 20.71
CA LYS A 192 0.12 -13.43 22.14
C LYS A 192 -0.88 -14.48 22.62
N SER A 193 -0.52 -15.13 23.71
CA SER A 193 -1.43 -15.90 24.57
C SER A 193 -2.01 -15.00 25.66
N ALA A 194 -3.21 -15.30 26.15
CA ALA A 194 -3.79 -14.62 27.31
C ALA A 194 -3.04 -14.95 28.61
N ALA A 195 -2.38 -16.11 28.68
CA ALA A 195 -1.74 -16.62 29.88
C ALA A 195 -0.45 -17.36 29.55
N THR A 196 0.54 -17.29 30.44
CA THR A 196 1.80 -18.04 30.32
C THR A 196 1.63 -19.55 30.52
N THR A 197 0.52 -19.96 31.13
CA THR A 197 0.15 -21.36 31.37
C THR A 197 -0.59 -22.00 30.19
N SER A 198 -0.84 -21.25 29.11
CA SER A 198 -1.49 -21.77 27.91
C SER A 198 -0.68 -21.48 26.65
N THR A 199 -0.69 -22.45 25.74
CA THR A 199 -0.05 -22.34 24.43
C THR A 199 -1.10 -21.88 23.43
N ALA A 200 -0.92 -20.68 22.89
CA ALA A 200 -1.68 -20.19 21.76
C ALA A 200 -1.07 -20.75 20.47
N THR A 201 -1.91 -21.36 19.64
CA THR A 201 -1.54 -21.95 18.35
C THR A 201 -2.20 -21.16 17.24
N PHE A 202 -1.44 -20.86 16.19
CA PHE A 202 -1.91 -20.09 15.04
C PHE A 202 -1.50 -20.78 13.74
N THR A 203 -2.43 -20.86 12.79
CA THR A 203 -2.21 -21.36 11.42
C THR A 203 -3.05 -20.54 10.44
N ASN A 204 -2.80 -20.66 9.13
CA ASN A 204 -3.49 -19.88 8.08
C ASN A 204 -3.57 -18.38 8.44
N ARG A 205 -2.42 -17.83 8.83
CA ARG A 205 -2.26 -16.46 9.33
C ARG A 205 -2.14 -15.51 8.15
N PHE A 206 -2.70 -14.32 8.25
CA PHE A 206 -2.55 -13.31 7.21
C PHE A 206 -2.61 -11.89 7.73
N VAL A 207 -1.95 -11.00 6.98
CA VAL A 207 -2.08 -9.54 7.08
C VAL A 207 -2.36 -8.97 5.69
N THR A 208 -3.35 -8.10 5.62
CA THR A 208 -3.70 -7.32 4.43
C THR A 208 -3.70 -5.85 4.79
N VAL A 209 -3.08 -5.02 3.97
CA VAL A 209 -3.16 -3.55 4.09
C VAL A 209 -3.87 -3.02 2.86
N THR A 210 -5.01 -2.38 3.08
CA THR A 210 -5.84 -1.77 2.03
C THR A 210 -5.74 -0.25 2.14
N PRO A 211 -5.25 0.45 1.11
CA PRO A 211 -5.26 1.90 1.07
C PRO A 211 -6.68 2.46 1.16
N VAL A 212 -6.87 3.52 1.95
CA VAL A 212 -8.09 4.34 1.90
C VAL A 212 -7.79 5.50 0.97
N MET A 213 -8.59 5.69 -0.08
CA MET A 213 -8.40 6.78 -1.04
C MET A 213 -9.02 8.07 -0.54
#